data_AF-A0A524KJK6-F1
#
_entry.id   AF-A0A524KJK6-F1
#
_cell.length_a   1.000
_cell.length_b   1.000
_cell.length_c   1.000
_cell.angle_alpha   90.00
_cell.angle_beta   90.00
_cell.angle_gamma   90.00
#
_symmetry.space_group_name_H-M   'P 1'
#
loop_
_entity.id
_entity.type
_entity.pdbx_description
1 polymer ?
#
loop_
_entity_poly.entity_id
_entity_poly.type
_entity_poly.pdbx_seq_one_letter_code
_entity_poly.pdbx_strand_id
1 'polypeptide(L)'
;MAVRALTLLLALLLTALPAAACFGPKLYLGVAAEPRQELLFAVVSLYVQEKTGVESEMVPLAAGVDPAAELRAERVDLAFAAVPVSGAETLLAVAGYPLLIAGHRPLTDLQFTTVAPALRKLASLLTVADLHTLESRVAAGETPLAAARRLFKERRWI
;
A
#
# COMPACT_ATOMS: atom_id res chain seq x y z
N MET A 1 -26.58 -23.84 43.47
CA MET A 1 -26.53 -22.53 42.76
C MET A 1 -25.10 -22.07 42.46
N ALA A 2 -24.09 -22.41 43.26
CA ALA A 2 -22.70 -22.01 43.04
C ALA A 2 -22.06 -22.49 41.70
N VAL A 3 -22.40 -23.69 41.23
CA VAL A 3 -21.82 -24.26 39.98
C VAL A 3 -22.26 -23.49 38.73
N ARG A 4 -23.49 -22.95 38.72
CA ARG A 4 -24.02 -22.13 37.61
C ARG A 4 -23.38 -20.73 37.58
N ALA A 5 -23.08 -20.17 38.74
CA ALA A 5 -22.38 -18.88 38.84
C ALA A 5 -20.93 -19.01 38.34
N LEU A 6 -20.25 -20.11 38.66
CA LEU A 6 -18.87 -20.36 38.21
C LEU A 6 -18.77 -20.55 36.70
N THR A 7 -19.74 -21.23 36.08
CA THR A 7 -19.77 -21.43 34.61
C THR A 7 -20.06 -20.13 33.86
N LEU A 8 -20.95 -19.28 34.39
CA LEU A 8 -21.20 -17.94 33.85
C LEU A 8 -19.98 -17.02 33.98
N LEU A 9 -19.27 -17.08 35.10
CA LEU A 9 -18.05 -16.30 35.32
C LEU A 9 -16.93 -16.73 34.34
N LEU A 10 -16.77 -18.05 34.13
CA LEU A 10 -15.78 -18.58 33.20
C LEU A 10 -16.09 -18.17 31.75
N ALA A 11 -17.35 -18.26 31.32
CA ALA A 11 -17.78 -17.86 29.98
C ALA A 11 -17.57 -16.35 29.72
N LEU A 12 -17.75 -15.51 30.74
CA LEU A 12 -17.51 -14.06 30.64
C LEU A 12 -16.02 -13.70 30.56
N LEU A 13 -15.16 -14.49 31.21
CA LEU A 13 -13.70 -14.31 31.16
C LEU A 13 -13.09 -14.75 29.81
N LEU A 14 -13.72 -15.68 29.10
CA LEU A 14 -13.25 -16.17 27.80
C LEU A 14 -13.55 -15.21 26.63
N THR A 15 -14.51 -14.28 26.75
CA THR A 15 -14.85 -13.30 25.70
C THR A 15 -14.13 -11.96 25.84
N ALA A 16 -13.39 -11.76 26.94
CA ALA A 16 -12.68 -10.52 27.23
C ALA A 16 -11.23 -10.50 26.71
N LEU A 17 -10.75 -11.60 26.11
CA LEU A 17 -9.48 -11.59 25.40
C LEU A 17 -9.65 -10.75 24.14
N PRO A 18 -8.84 -9.69 23.93
CA PRO A 18 -8.85 -9.00 22.66
C PRO A 18 -8.54 -10.06 21.60
N ALA A 19 -9.50 -10.30 20.70
CA ALA A 19 -9.20 -10.94 19.45
C ALA A 19 -8.24 -9.99 18.74
N ALA A 20 -6.94 -10.17 18.97
CA ALA A 20 -5.93 -9.77 18.04
C ALA A 20 -6.28 -10.57 16.78
N ALA A 21 -7.18 -10.03 15.96
CA ALA A 21 -7.37 -10.51 14.61
C ALA A 21 -5.96 -10.58 14.04
N CYS A 22 -5.59 -11.75 13.51
CA CYS A 22 -4.30 -11.99 12.90
C CYS A 22 -4.21 -11.12 11.64
N PHE A 23 -4.00 -9.82 11.83
CA PHE A 23 -3.74 -8.88 10.77
C PHE A 23 -2.40 -9.29 10.19
N GLY A 24 -2.42 -9.62 8.90
CA GLY A 24 -1.21 -9.91 8.16
C GLY A 24 -0.21 -8.75 8.26
N PRO A 25 1.06 -9.00 7.96
CA PRO A 25 2.09 -7.98 8.00
C PRO A 25 1.75 -6.85 7.02
N LYS A 26 1.82 -5.61 7.51
CA LYS A 26 1.52 -4.41 6.72
C LYS A 26 2.74 -3.96 5.91
N LEU A 27 2.43 -3.36 4.77
CA LEU A 27 3.37 -2.71 3.87
C LEU A 27 3.29 -1.18 4.04
N TYR A 28 4.35 -0.55 4.51
CA TYR A 28 4.38 0.89 4.77
C TYR A 28 4.83 1.66 3.53
N LEU A 29 3.99 2.55 3.02
CA LEU A 29 4.27 3.40 1.85
C LEU A 29 4.52 4.84 2.27
N GLY A 30 5.74 5.33 2.05
CA GLY A 30 6.11 6.72 2.22
C GLY A 30 5.49 7.61 1.14
N VAL A 31 4.66 8.57 1.55
CA VAL A 31 3.93 9.49 0.66
C VAL A 31 4.20 10.93 1.11
N ALA A 32 4.80 11.73 0.23
CA ALA A 32 4.88 13.18 0.46
C ALA A 32 3.50 13.82 0.30
N ALA A 33 3.29 15.01 0.89
CA ALA A 33 2.06 15.79 0.80
C ALA A 33 1.83 16.38 -0.62
N GLU A 34 1.75 15.51 -1.62
CA GLU A 34 1.58 15.80 -3.04
C GLU A 34 0.38 15.02 -3.60
N PRO A 35 -0.61 15.68 -4.24
CA PRO A 35 -1.81 15.00 -4.72
C PRO A 35 -1.55 13.82 -5.67
N ARG A 36 -0.48 13.90 -6.49
CA ARG A 36 -0.10 12.80 -7.37
C ARG A 36 0.39 11.58 -6.59
N GLN A 37 1.11 11.77 -5.48
CA GLN A 37 1.58 10.65 -4.67
C GLN A 37 0.45 10.01 -3.88
N GLU A 38 -0.53 10.79 -3.41
CA GLU A 38 -1.76 10.25 -2.81
C GLU A 38 -2.57 9.41 -3.82
N LEU A 39 -2.66 9.86 -5.07
CA LEU A 39 -3.28 9.09 -6.13
C LEU A 39 -2.53 7.80 -6.42
N LEU A 40 -1.21 7.86 -6.56
CA LEU A 40 -0.39 6.67 -6.80
C LEU A 40 -0.42 5.72 -5.60
N PHE A 41 -0.50 6.22 -4.37
CA PHE A 41 -0.73 5.40 -3.18
C PHE A 41 -2.03 4.62 -3.31
N ALA A 42 -3.13 5.26 -3.72
CA ALA A 42 -4.41 4.57 -3.91
C ALA A 42 -4.34 3.48 -4.99
N VAL A 43 -3.64 3.75 -6.10
CA VAL A 43 -3.42 2.75 -7.17
C VAL A 43 -2.59 1.57 -6.67
N VAL A 44 -1.48 1.84 -6.00
CA VAL A 44 -0.53 0.84 -5.51
C VAL A 44 -1.15 0.00 -4.41
N SER A 45 -1.68 0.64 -3.36
CA SER A 45 -2.29 -0.05 -2.21
C SER A 45 -3.45 -0.96 -2.62
N LEU A 46 -4.34 -0.47 -3.49
CA LEU A 46 -5.45 -1.27 -3.99
C LEU A 46 -4.95 -2.48 -4.78
N TYR A 47 -3.99 -2.27 -5.70
CA TYR A 47 -3.49 -3.37 -6.51
C TYR A 47 -2.78 -4.44 -5.68
N VAL A 48 -1.94 -4.01 -4.72
CA VAL A 48 -1.25 -4.90 -3.80
C VAL A 48 -2.26 -5.69 -2.97
N GLN A 49 -3.24 -5.03 -2.37
CA GLN A 49 -4.26 -5.70 -1.57
C GLN A 49 -5.04 -6.75 -2.38
N GLU A 50 -5.51 -6.39 -3.58
CA GLU A 50 -6.32 -7.28 -4.42
C GLU A 50 -5.51 -8.45 -5.01
N LYS A 51 -4.19 -8.28 -5.23
CA LYS A 51 -3.34 -9.32 -5.83
C LYS A 51 -2.57 -10.17 -4.85
N THR A 52 -2.33 -9.67 -3.66
CA THR A 52 -1.45 -10.33 -2.68
C THR A 52 -2.12 -10.55 -1.33
N GLY A 53 -3.25 -9.88 -1.05
CA GLY A 53 -3.87 -9.85 0.27
C GLY A 53 -3.13 -9.00 1.30
N VAL A 54 -2.00 -8.38 0.94
CA VAL A 54 -1.21 -7.53 1.84
C VAL A 54 -1.84 -6.14 1.93
N GLU A 55 -2.11 -5.70 3.16
CA GLU A 55 -2.58 -4.34 3.41
C GLU A 55 -1.42 -3.34 3.36
N SER A 56 -1.69 -2.15 2.82
CA SER A 56 -0.73 -1.06 2.78
C SER A 56 -1.16 0.08 3.71
N GLU A 57 -0.20 0.68 4.41
CA GLU A 57 -0.41 1.83 5.28
C GLU A 57 0.35 3.04 4.74
N MET A 58 -0.34 4.17 4.64
CA MET A 58 0.28 5.43 4.22
C MET A 58 1.09 6.01 5.38
N VAL A 59 2.36 6.27 5.14
CA VAL A 59 3.26 6.97 6.06
C VAL A 59 3.57 8.35 5.47
N PRO A 60 3.06 9.44 6.07
CA PRO A 60 3.34 10.79 5.58
C PRO A 60 4.83 11.11 5.69
N LEU A 61 5.43 11.58 4.59
CA LEU A 61 6.79 12.09 4.56
C LEU A 61 6.78 13.61 4.65
N ALA A 62 7.62 14.16 5.53
CA ALA A 62 7.78 15.60 5.64
C ALA A 62 8.40 16.19 4.36
N ALA A 63 8.11 17.47 4.10
CA ALA A 63 8.64 18.16 2.92
C ALA A 63 10.18 18.18 2.94
N GLY A 64 10.80 17.85 1.80
CA GLY A 64 12.26 17.83 1.65
C GLY A 64 12.97 16.61 2.25
N VAL A 65 12.23 15.66 2.83
CA VAL A 65 12.79 14.38 3.25
C VAL A 65 13.20 13.56 2.02
N ASP A 66 14.41 13.00 2.05
CA ASP A 66 14.89 12.06 1.05
C ASP A 66 14.19 10.69 1.22
N PRO A 67 13.36 10.24 0.25
CA PRO A 67 12.69 8.94 0.32
C PRO A 67 13.65 7.77 0.49
N ALA A 68 14.87 7.88 -0.06
CA ALA A 68 15.89 6.85 0.06
C ALA A 68 16.41 6.71 1.49
N ALA A 69 16.46 7.82 2.24
CA ALA A 69 16.88 7.81 3.64
C ALA A 69 15.83 7.11 4.52
N GLU A 70 14.54 7.30 4.22
CA GLU A 70 13.43 6.64 4.93
C GLU A 70 13.44 5.12 4.71
N LEU A 71 13.69 4.67 3.47
CA LEU A 71 13.85 3.26 3.14
C LEU A 71 15.05 2.63 3.84
N ARG A 72 16.21 3.31 3.83
CA ARG A 72 17.43 2.84 4.51
C ARG A 72 17.28 2.81 6.03
N ALA A 73 16.45 3.69 6.59
CA ALA A 73 16.12 3.70 8.00
C ALA A 73 14.98 2.74 8.36
N GLU A 74 14.48 1.96 7.40
CA GLU A 74 13.41 0.96 7.57
C GLU A 74 12.11 1.52 8.17
N ARG A 75 11.87 2.83 7.99
CA ARG A 75 10.62 3.47 8.45
C ARG A 75 9.47 3.27 7.48
N VAL A 76 9.80 3.02 6.22
CA VAL A 76 8.86 2.69 5.15
C VAL A 76 9.43 1.54 4.32
N ASP A 77 8.56 0.75 3.72
CA ASP A 77 8.90 -0.38 2.87
C ASP A 77 9.04 0.04 1.40
N LEU A 78 8.23 1.02 1.00
CA LEU A 78 8.14 1.57 -0.35
C LEU A 78 8.04 3.09 -0.26
N ALA A 79 8.56 3.82 -1.24
CA ALA A 79 8.41 5.28 -1.30
C ALA A 79 8.41 5.79 -2.74
N PHE A 80 7.88 6.99 -2.95
CA PHE A 80 7.93 7.67 -4.24
C PHE A 80 9.17 8.54 -4.37
N ALA A 81 9.87 8.44 -5.51
CA ALA A 81 11.05 9.24 -5.83
C ALA A 81 10.94 9.87 -7.22
N ALA A 82 11.50 11.06 -7.39
CA ALA A 82 11.48 11.75 -8.68
C ALA A 82 12.47 11.13 -9.70
N VAL A 83 13.55 10.51 -9.22
CA VAL A 83 14.61 9.90 -10.04
C VAL A 83 15.03 8.56 -9.45
N PRO A 84 15.65 7.67 -10.25
CA PRO A 84 16.18 6.41 -9.74
C PRO A 84 17.19 6.65 -8.61
N VAL A 85 17.08 5.85 -7.56
CA VAL A 85 17.93 5.94 -6.36
C VAL A 85 18.91 4.77 -6.35
N SER A 86 20.20 5.07 -6.21
CA SER A 86 21.22 4.02 -6.06
C SER A 86 20.96 3.19 -4.80
N GLY A 87 20.92 1.87 -4.95
CA GLY A 87 20.69 0.94 -3.84
C GLY A 87 19.22 0.69 -3.48
N ALA A 88 18.27 1.30 -4.21
CA ALA A 88 16.85 0.98 -4.11
C ALA A 88 16.34 0.43 -5.45
N GLU A 89 15.54 -0.63 -5.43
CA GLU A 89 14.96 -1.18 -6.65
C GLU A 89 13.73 -0.35 -7.07
N THR A 90 13.64 0.01 -8.34
CA THR A 90 12.42 0.64 -8.89
C THR A 90 11.42 -0.46 -9.30
N LEU A 91 10.27 -0.51 -8.63
CA LEU A 91 9.23 -1.51 -8.88
C LEU A 91 8.11 -1.01 -9.80
N LEU A 92 7.86 0.30 -9.84
CA LEU A 92 6.91 0.92 -10.76
C LEU A 92 7.47 2.23 -11.31
N ALA A 93 7.39 2.37 -12.63
CA ALA A 93 7.82 3.56 -13.35
C ALA A 93 6.84 3.83 -14.50
N VAL A 94 6.25 5.02 -14.51
CA VAL A 94 5.43 5.53 -15.62
C VAL A 94 5.96 6.91 -15.99
N ALA A 95 6.18 7.16 -17.28
CA ALA A 95 6.80 8.41 -17.73
C ALA A 95 5.99 9.64 -17.26
N GLY A 96 6.68 10.62 -16.68
CA GLY A 96 6.05 11.84 -16.14
C GLY A 96 5.48 11.72 -14.71
N TYR A 97 5.59 10.54 -14.09
CA TYR A 97 5.14 10.28 -12.73
C TYR A 97 6.29 9.86 -11.80
N PRO A 98 6.15 10.07 -10.48
CA PRO A 98 7.10 9.55 -9.50
C PRO A 98 7.31 8.04 -9.64
N LEU A 99 8.55 7.61 -9.45
CA LEU A 99 8.95 6.21 -9.41
C LEU A 99 8.59 5.62 -8.06
N LEU A 100 8.08 4.39 -8.03
CA LEU A 100 7.94 3.63 -6.78
C LEU A 100 9.22 2.84 -6.55
N ILE A 101 9.98 3.21 -5.54
CA ILE A 101 11.20 2.53 -5.13
C ILE A 101 10.94 1.67 -3.89
N ALA A 102 11.68 0.57 -3.77
CA ALA A 102 11.56 -0.39 -2.69
C ALA A 102 12.78 -0.45 -1.80
N GLY A 103 12.51 -0.60 -0.50
CA GLY A 103 13.48 -0.96 0.52
C GLY A 103 13.73 -2.47 0.53
N HIS A 104 14.50 -2.93 1.51
CA HIS A 104 14.94 -4.32 1.57
C HIS A 104 13.78 -5.30 1.83
N ARG A 105 12.90 -4.97 2.79
CA ARG A 105 11.88 -5.88 3.33
C ARG A 105 10.91 -6.45 2.27
N PRO A 106 10.31 -5.65 1.36
CA PRO A 106 9.43 -6.20 0.32
C PRO A 106 10.14 -7.10 -0.71
N LEU A 107 11.46 -7.05 -0.78
CA LEU A 107 12.27 -7.78 -1.75
C LEU A 107 12.78 -9.11 -1.19
N THR A 108 12.95 -9.21 0.13
CA THR A 108 13.64 -10.35 0.76
C THR A 108 12.83 -11.09 1.82
N ASP A 109 11.85 -10.44 2.45
CA ASP A 109 11.01 -11.07 3.46
C ASP A 109 9.97 -11.98 2.79
N LEU A 110 9.89 -13.22 3.30
CA LEU A 110 8.97 -14.26 2.81
C LEU A 110 7.51 -13.81 2.84
N GLN A 111 7.17 -12.94 3.78
CA GLN A 111 5.83 -12.38 3.94
C GLN A 111 5.37 -11.50 2.76
N PHE A 112 6.32 -10.96 1.98
CA PHE A 112 6.03 -10.01 0.89
C PHE A 112 6.48 -10.50 -0.49
N THR A 113 6.80 -11.79 -0.62
CA THR A 113 7.34 -12.40 -1.85
C THR A 113 6.51 -12.13 -3.11
N THR A 114 5.20 -11.91 -2.98
CA THR A 114 4.29 -11.63 -4.10
C THR A 114 4.13 -10.13 -4.40
N VAL A 115 4.55 -9.24 -3.51
CA VAL A 115 4.40 -7.78 -3.66
C VAL A 115 5.24 -7.25 -4.81
N ALA A 116 6.55 -7.52 -4.82
CA ALA A 116 7.42 -7.02 -5.89
C ALA A 116 7.02 -7.55 -7.29
N PRO A 117 6.72 -8.85 -7.49
CA PRO A 117 6.16 -9.34 -8.75
C PRO A 117 4.84 -8.66 -9.14
N ALA A 118 3.92 -8.43 -8.18
CA ALA A 118 2.66 -7.75 -8.45
C ALA A 118 2.89 -6.31 -8.91
N LEU A 119 3.78 -5.56 -8.26
CA LEU A 119 4.09 -4.18 -8.63
C LEU A 119 4.77 -4.07 -9.99
N ARG A 120 5.70 -4.98 -10.32
CA ARG A 120 6.29 -5.04 -11.66
C ARG A 120 5.22 -5.39 -12.71
N LYS A 121 4.26 -6.27 -12.37
CA LYS A 121 3.11 -6.54 -13.26
C LYS A 121 2.25 -5.31 -13.46
N LEU A 122 1.92 -4.57 -12.40
CA LEU A 122 1.18 -3.31 -12.49
C LEU A 122 1.92 -2.30 -13.38
N ALA A 123 3.24 -2.16 -13.22
CA ALA A 123 4.06 -1.28 -14.04
C ALA A 123 3.99 -1.63 -15.54
N SER A 124 3.86 -2.92 -15.88
CA SER A 124 3.67 -3.35 -17.28
C SER A 124 2.26 -3.10 -17.84
N LEU A 125 1.28 -2.85 -16.97
CA LEU A 125 -0.12 -2.63 -17.36
C LEU A 125 -0.48 -1.14 -17.40
N LEU A 126 0.07 -0.37 -16.47
CA LEU A 126 -0.30 1.01 -16.23
C LEU A 126 0.31 1.94 -17.30
N THR A 127 -0.54 2.73 -17.96
CA THR A 127 -0.11 3.70 -18.96
C THR A 127 -0.24 5.13 -18.44
N VAL A 128 0.43 6.07 -19.12
CA VAL A 128 0.27 7.52 -18.88
C VAL A 128 -1.19 7.95 -19.06
N ALA A 129 -1.89 7.38 -20.05
CA ALA A 129 -3.30 7.70 -20.30
C ALA A 129 -4.22 7.23 -19.16
N ASP A 130 -3.91 6.10 -18.51
CA ASP A 130 -4.65 5.64 -17.34
C ASP A 130 -4.49 6.59 -16.16
N LEU A 131 -3.26 7.06 -15.92
CA LEU A 131 -2.98 8.00 -14.83
C LEU A 131 -3.63 9.37 -15.08
N HIS A 132 -3.63 9.88 -16.31
CA HIS A 132 -4.39 11.10 -16.65
C HIS A 132 -5.90 10.91 -16.48
N THR A 133 -6.44 9.73 -16.82
CA THR A 133 -7.85 9.43 -16.57
C THR A 133 -8.18 9.48 -15.08
N LEU A 134 -7.30 8.94 -14.24
CA LEU A 134 -7.44 8.99 -12.79
C LEU A 134 -7.35 10.42 -12.24
N GLU A 135 -6.37 11.20 -12.69
CA GLU A 135 -6.22 12.61 -12.31
C GLU A 135 -7.48 13.40 -12.68
N SER A 136 -8.03 13.19 -13.88
CA SER A 136 -9.26 13.85 -14.31
C SER A 136 -10.47 13.47 -13.44
N ARG A 137 -10.58 12.21 -13.00
CA ARG A 137 -11.67 11.75 -12.12
C ARG A 137 -11.56 12.36 -10.72
N VAL A 138 -10.35 12.42 -10.17
CA VAL A 138 -10.11 13.06 -8.87
C VAL A 138 -10.37 14.55 -8.95
N ALA A 139 -9.95 15.22 -10.03
CA ALA A 139 -10.28 16.62 -10.28
C ALA A 139 -11.79 16.87 -10.41
N ALA A 140 -12.55 15.88 -10.89
CA ALA A 140 -14.01 15.91 -10.94
C ALA A 140 -14.69 15.56 -9.59
N GLY A 141 -13.92 15.33 -8.52
CA GLY A 141 -14.42 15.12 -7.16
C GLY A 141 -14.49 13.66 -6.70
N GLU A 142 -14.01 12.70 -7.49
CA GLU A 142 -13.88 11.32 -7.00
C GLU A 142 -12.75 11.20 -5.97
N THR A 143 -12.91 10.31 -4.98
CA THR A 143 -11.77 9.95 -4.12
C THR A 143 -10.75 9.14 -4.92
N PRO A 144 -9.44 9.26 -4.63
CA PRO A 144 -8.39 8.51 -5.34
C PRO A 144 -8.64 7.00 -5.37
N LEU A 145 -9.10 6.42 -4.26
CA LEU A 145 -9.40 4.98 -4.16
C LEU A 145 -10.60 4.57 -5.03
N ALA A 146 -11.65 5.39 -5.07
CA ALA A 146 -12.81 5.13 -5.92
C ALA A 146 -12.43 5.20 -7.41
N ALA A 147 -11.65 6.20 -7.79
CA ALA A 147 -11.15 6.36 -9.16
C ALA A 147 -10.28 5.17 -9.57
N ALA A 148 -9.33 4.76 -8.73
CA ALA A 148 -8.44 3.61 -8.96
C ALA A 148 -9.23 2.31 -9.11
N ARG A 149 -10.16 2.04 -8.19
CA ARG A 149 -11.01 0.84 -8.24
C ARG A 149 -11.86 0.78 -9.51
N ARG A 150 -12.40 1.92 -9.94
CA ARG A 150 -13.18 2.00 -11.18
C ARG A 150 -12.32 1.69 -12.40
N LEU A 151 -11.15 2.32 -12.50
CA LEU A 151 -10.20 2.05 -13.58
C LEU A 151 -9.84 0.56 -13.62
N PHE A 152 -9.50 -0.04 -12.48
CA PHE A 152 -9.10 -1.45 -12.45
C PHE A 152 -10.21 -2.39 -12.93
N LYS A 153 -11.47 -2.11 -12.59
CA LYS A 153 -12.62 -2.86 -13.11
C LYS A 153 -12.80 -2.68 -14.62
N GLU A 154 -12.72 -1.44 -15.12
CA GLU A 154 -12.82 -1.13 -16.55
C GLU A 154 -11.73 -1.83 -17.37
N ARG A 155 -10.52 -1.90 -16.81
CA ARG A 155 -9.37 -2.58 -17.41
C ARG A 155 -9.30 -4.09 -17.13
N ARG A 156 -10.23 -4.63 -16.33
CA ARG A 156 -10.27 -6.04 -15.87
C ARG A 156 -8.98 -6.49 -15.17
N TRP A 157 -8.39 -5.59 -14.39
CA TRP A 157 -7.23 -5.89 -13.57
C TRP A 157 -7.62 -6.48 -12.21
N ILE A 158 -8.86 -6.27 -11.76
CA ILE A 158 -9.48 -6.88 -10.58
C ILE A 158 -10.90 -7.33 -10.92
#